data_AF-A0A1G2HYN9-F1
#
_entry.id   AF-A0A1G2HYN9-F1
#
_cell.length_a   1.000
_cell.length_b   1.000
_cell.length_c   1.000
_cell.angle_alpha   90.00
_cell.angle_beta   90.00
_cell.angle_gamma   90.00
#
_symmetry.space_group_name_H-M   'P 1'
#
loop_
_entity.id
_entity.type
_entity.pdbx_description
1 polymer ?
#
loop_
_entity_poly.entity_id
_entity_poly.type
_entity_poly.pdbx_seq_one_letter_code
_entity_poly.pdbx_strand_id
1 'polypeptide(L)'
;MLKISLKIAYPIILAGVFVIIAFIGFNYENLNINFFVIFLFLIIYIFLFGFATGQNFAVPFKKILQGADDLAKGDLKSRIYIKSNDELGQLAIIFNQIAEDLEQSKSETETTGKSVDIKVKARTQALEEIINALEQKIKNRTLELQRVSDELEKFRRHPKLKESEVIMTKKNPKDSKKESIESEVEEV
;
A
#
# COMPACT_ATOMS: atom_id res chain seq x y z
N MET A 1 8.06 -13.83 7.53
CA MET A 1 7.67 -13.81 6.10
C MET A 1 7.68 -12.38 5.62
N LEU A 2 8.18 -12.12 4.40
CA LEU A 2 8.22 -10.77 3.85
C LEU A 2 6.85 -10.45 3.25
N LYS A 3 6.21 -9.37 3.70
CA LYS A 3 4.89 -9.00 3.20
C LYS A 3 4.93 -8.71 1.71
N ILE A 4 3.94 -9.20 0.97
CA ILE A 4 3.69 -8.97 -0.45
C ILE A 4 3.68 -7.46 -0.75
N SER A 5 3.09 -6.68 0.16
CA SER A 5 3.05 -5.21 0.08
C SER A 5 4.43 -4.57 0.17
N LEU A 6 5.35 -5.15 0.93
CA LEU A 6 6.72 -4.63 1.08
C LEU A 6 7.53 -4.85 -0.21
N LYS A 7 7.32 -5.98 -0.89
CA LYS A 7 7.97 -6.30 -2.18
C LYS A 7 7.55 -5.35 -3.29
N ILE A 8 6.30 -4.87 -3.27
CA ILE A 8 5.78 -3.89 -4.23
C ILE A 8 6.22 -2.48 -3.86
N ALA A 9 6.07 -2.11 -2.58
CA ALA A 9 6.28 -0.73 -2.14
C ALA A 9 7.75 -0.31 -2.22
N TYR A 10 8.69 -1.18 -1.84
CA TYR A 10 10.12 -0.84 -1.82
C TYR A 10 10.67 -0.33 -3.17
N PRO A 11 10.51 -1.06 -4.29
CA PRO A 11 10.99 -0.59 -5.60
C PRO A 11 10.26 0.67 -6.09
N ILE A 12 8.96 0.81 -5.83
CA ILE A 12 8.20 2.01 -6.20
C ILE A 12 8.72 3.25 -5.44
N ILE A 13 8.93 3.11 -4.12
CA ILE A 13 9.47 4.18 -3.28
C ILE A 13 10.90 4.52 -3.71
N LEU A 14 11.73 3.51 -3.95
CA LEU A 14 13.12 3.70 -4.39
C LEU A 14 13.18 4.44 -5.74
N ALA A 15 12.32 4.07 -6.70
CA ALA A 15 12.21 4.75 -7.98
C ALA A 15 11.75 6.20 -7.82
N GLY A 16 10.77 6.46 -6.96
CA GLY A 16 10.31 7.81 -6.66
C GLY A 16 11.42 8.68 -6.07
N VAL A 17 12.16 8.15 -5.08
CA VAL A 17 13.32 8.85 -4.47
C VAL A 17 14.39 9.12 -5.52
N PHE A 18 14.69 8.15 -6.40
CA PHE A 18 15.64 8.32 -7.48
C PHE A 18 15.24 9.44 -8.44
N VAL A 19 13.96 9.51 -8.83
CA VAL A 19 13.43 10.59 -9.69
C VAL A 19 13.58 11.95 -9.01
N ILE A 20 13.28 12.05 -7.70
CA ILE A 20 13.43 13.31 -6.95
C ILE A 20 14.90 13.75 -6.88
N ILE A 21 15.82 12.83 -6.58
CA ILE A 21 17.26 13.12 -6.54
C ILE A 21 17.76 13.56 -7.93
N ALA A 22 17.35 12.84 -8.99
CA ALA A 22 17.70 13.18 -10.36
C ALA A 22 17.18 14.57 -10.76
N PHE A 23 15.98 14.94 -10.30
CA PHE A 23 15.39 16.25 -10.55
C PHE A 23 16.09 17.38 -9.80
N ILE A 24 16.50 17.17 -8.53
CA ILE A 24 17.23 18.17 -7.75
C ILE A 24 18.63 18.41 -8.30
N GLY A 25 19.30 17.34 -8.76
CA GLY A 25 20.62 17.44 -9.40
C GLY A 25 20.59 17.98 -10.84
N PHE A 26 19.40 18.28 -11.37
CA PHE A 26 19.22 18.72 -12.74
C PHE A 26 19.48 20.23 -12.88
N ASN A 27 20.45 20.58 -13.71
CA ASN A 27 20.77 21.96 -14.06
C ASN A 27 20.12 22.29 -15.43
N TYR A 28 19.03 23.06 -15.43
CA TYR A 28 18.16 23.30 -16.59
C TYR A 28 18.83 23.98 -17.78
N GLU A 29 19.90 24.73 -17.53
CA GLU A 29 20.63 25.50 -18.55
C GLU A 29 21.50 24.60 -19.45
N ASN A 30 21.82 23.36 -19.04
CA ASN A 30 22.71 22.46 -19.78
C ASN A 30 22.12 21.04 -19.90
N LEU A 31 21.45 20.77 -21.02
CA LEU A 31 20.99 19.42 -21.40
C LEU A 31 22.17 18.55 -21.85
N ASN A 32 22.95 18.09 -20.88
CA ASN A 32 24.11 17.23 -21.13
C ASN A 32 23.69 15.80 -21.50
N ILE A 33 24.52 15.10 -22.28
CA ILE A 33 24.31 13.69 -22.69
C ILE A 33 24.01 12.76 -21.49
N ASN A 34 24.56 13.05 -20.32
CA ASN A 34 24.35 12.33 -19.07
C ASN A 34 22.86 12.27 -18.66
N PHE A 35 22.08 13.31 -18.97
CA PHE A 35 20.65 13.33 -18.69
C PHE A 35 19.90 12.26 -19.48
N PHE A 36 20.18 12.17 -20.79
CA PHE A 36 19.56 11.17 -21.66
C PHE A 36 19.91 9.74 -21.25
N VAL A 37 21.12 9.52 -20.75
CA VAL A 37 21.55 8.22 -20.21
C VAL A 37 20.75 7.84 -18.96
N ILE A 38 20.60 8.75 -17.99
CA ILE A 38 19.80 8.51 -16.79
C ILE A 38 18.33 8.25 -17.13
N PHE A 39 17.77 9.03 -18.06
CA PHE A 39 16.39 8.87 -18.51
C PHE A 39 16.15 7.51 -19.19
N LEU A 40 17.10 7.07 -20.02
CA LEU A 40 17.06 5.73 -20.63
C LEU A 40 17.03 4.63 -19.56
N PHE A 41 17.90 4.70 -18.55
CA PHE A 41 17.91 3.74 -17.45
C PHE A 41 16.59 3.75 -16.66
N LEU A 42 15.98 4.90 -16.47
CA LEU A 42 14.69 5.02 -15.80
C LEU A 42 13.58 4.30 -16.59
N ILE A 43 13.51 4.49 -17.91
CA ILE A 43 12.54 3.81 -18.77
C ILE A 43 12.73 2.29 -18.70
N ILE A 44 13.98 1.83 -18.82
CA ILE A 44 14.33 0.41 -18.73
C ILE A 44 13.90 -0.14 -17.37
N TYR A 45 14.21 0.55 -16.28
CA TYR A 45 13.80 0.16 -14.93
C TYR A 45 12.28 0.02 -14.81
N ILE A 46 11.51 1.00 -15.26
CA ILE A 46 10.04 0.98 -15.21
C ILE A 46 9.49 -0.22 -15.99
N PHE A 47 10.03 -0.49 -17.18
CA PHE A 47 9.61 -1.62 -18.02
C PHE A 47 9.89 -2.97 -17.34
N LEU A 48 11.13 -3.19 -16.88
CA LEU A 48 11.51 -4.42 -16.17
C LEU A 48 10.71 -4.62 -14.88
N PHE A 49 10.48 -3.55 -14.13
CA PHE A 49 9.72 -3.60 -12.89
C PHE A 49 8.24 -3.92 -13.13
N GLY A 50 7.62 -3.28 -14.13
CA GLY A 50 6.24 -3.57 -14.52
C GLY A 50 6.06 -5.03 -14.96
N PHE A 51 6.98 -5.54 -15.77
CA PHE A 51 6.99 -6.94 -16.20
C PHE A 51 7.14 -7.90 -15.01
N ALA A 52 8.11 -7.65 -14.11
CA ALA A 52 8.32 -8.45 -12.92
C ALA A 52 7.10 -8.44 -11.97
N THR A 53 6.41 -7.31 -11.86
CA THR A 53 5.20 -7.18 -11.04
C THR A 53 4.05 -7.99 -11.64
N GLY A 54 3.86 -7.95 -12.96
CA GLY A 54 2.86 -8.80 -13.63
C GLY A 54 3.07 -10.29 -13.32
N GLN A 55 4.31 -10.75 -13.39
CA GLN A 55 4.63 -12.16 -13.17
C GLN A 55 4.51 -12.61 -11.70
N ASN A 56 4.89 -11.75 -10.75
CA ASN A 56 4.92 -12.10 -9.32
C ASN A 56 3.61 -11.86 -8.58
N PHE A 57 2.70 -11.04 -9.12
CA PHE A 57 1.44 -10.71 -8.44
C PHE A 57 0.21 -11.03 -9.30
N ALA A 58 0.15 -10.53 -10.53
CA ALA A 58 -1.06 -10.69 -11.37
C ALA A 58 -1.29 -12.16 -11.76
N VAL A 59 -0.23 -12.90 -12.09
CA VAL A 59 -0.34 -14.31 -12.46
C VAL A 59 -0.80 -15.19 -11.29
N PRO A 60 -0.18 -15.16 -10.08
CA PRO A 60 -0.68 -15.91 -8.94
C PRO A 60 -2.11 -15.51 -8.54
N PHE A 61 -2.44 -14.23 -8.59
CA PHE A 61 -3.78 -13.75 -8.25
C PHE A 61 -4.84 -14.32 -9.22
N LYS A 62 -4.55 -14.31 -10.52
CA LYS A 62 -5.42 -14.91 -11.54
C LYS A 62 -5.60 -16.42 -11.32
N LYS A 63 -4.54 -17.14 -10.94
CA LYS A 63 -4.63 -18.57 -10.60
C LYS A 63 -5.55 -18.82 -9.41
N ILE A 64 -5.48 -17.98 -8.38
CA ILE A 64 -6.37 -18.08 -7.22
C ILE A 64 -7.82 -17.88 -7.63
N LEU A 65 -8.08 -16.83 -8.40
CA LEU A 65 -9.42 -16.52 -8.87
C LEU A 65 -10.01 -17.64 -9.73
N GLN A 66 -9.21 -18.22 -10.62
CA GLN A 66 -9.64 -19.33 -11.46
C GLN A 66 -9.94 -20.59 -10.64
N GLY A 67 -9.06 -20.97 -9.71
CA GLY A 67 -9.32 -22.14 -8.86
C GLY A 67 -10.55 -21.95 -7.96
N ALA A 68 -10.80 -20.73 -7.48
CA ALA A 68 -12.03 -20.42 -6.75
C ALA A 68 -13.30 -20.52 -7.60
N ASP A 69 -13.25 -20.07 -8.86
CA ASP A 69 -14.36 -20.21 -9.81
C ASP A 69 -14.63 -21.70 -10.14
N ASP A 70 -13.57 -22.50 -10.34
CA ASP A 70 -13.69 -23.94 -10.56
C ASP A 70 -14.31 -24.65 -9.33
N LEU A 71 -13.84 -24.30 -8.12
CA LEU A 71 -14.38 -24.83 -6.88
C LEU A 71 -15.87 -24.44 -6.68
N ALA A 72 -16.23 -23.20 -7.01
CA ALA A 72 -17.61 -22.71 -6.95
C ALA A 72 -18.55 -23.42 -7.94
N LYS A 73 -18.01 -23.85 -9.09
CA LYS A 73 -18.73 -24.66 -10.10
C LYS A 73 -18.87 -26.14 -9.71
N GLY A 74 -18.31 -26.54 -8.56
CA GLY A 74 -18.41 -27.90 -8.02
C GLY A 74 -17.22 -28.80 -8.32
N ASP A 75 -16.14 -28.29 -8.89
CA ASP A 75 -14.88 -29.03 -9.02
C ASP A 75 -14.09 -28.99 -7.70
N LEU A 76 -14.41 -29.94 -6.82
CA LEU A 76 -13.75 -30.06 -5.51
C LEU A 76 -12.32 -30.59 -5.59
N LYS A 77 -11.87 -31.06 -6.76
CA LYS A 77 -10.49 -31.51 -6.99
C LYS A 77 -9.56 -30.39 -7.40
N SER A 78 -10.09 -29.19 -7.63
CA SER A 78 -9.29 -28.01 -7.94
C SER A 78 -8.28 -27.73 -6.82
N ARG A 79 -7.02 -27.49 -7.19
CA ARG A 79 -5.92 -27.17 -6.29
C ARG A 79 -5.07 -26.05 -6.91
N ILE A 80 -4.57 -25.16 -6.06
CA ILE A 80 -3.76 -24.01 -6.47
C ILE A 80 -2.35 -24.14 -5.90
N TYR A 81 -1.35 -24.11 -6.78
CA TYR A 81 0.06 -24.17 -6.42
C TYR A 81 0.75 -22.84 -6.70
N ILE A 82 1.06 -22.10 -5.64
CA ILE A 82 1.79 -20.83 -5.69
C ILE A 82 3.10 -21.01 -4.93
N LYS A 83 4.22 -20.93 -5.66
CA LYS A 83 5.56 -20.93 -5.06
C LYS A 83 5.90 -19.53 -4.57
N SER A 84 5.34 -19.14 -3.43
CA SER A 84 5.64 -17.87 -2.78
C SER A 84 5.67 -18.01 -1.26
N ASN A 85 6.58 -17.28 -0.61
CA ASN A 85 6.75 -17.27 0.85
C ASN A 85 6.12 -16.03 1.49
N ASP A 86 4.98 -15.60 0.96
CA ASP A 86 4.22 -14.43 1.38
C ASP A 86 2.72 -14.75 1.47
N GLU A 87 1.90 -13.72 1.62
CA GLU A 87 0.45 -13.83 1.80
C GLU A 87 -0.25 -14.57 0.65
N LEU A 88 0.28 -14.51 -0.59
CA LEU A 88 -0.28 -15.26 -1.72
C LEU A 88 -0.03 -16.76 -1.59
N GLY A 89 1.15 -17.14 -1.08
CA GLY A 89 1.46 -18.53 -0.76
C GLY A 89 0.60 -19.07 0.38
N GLN A 90 0.44 -18.28 1.45
CA GLN A 90 -0.47 -18.63 2.55
C GLN A 90 -1.91 -18.80 2.06
N LEU A 91 -2.38 -17.90 1.19
CA LEU A 91 -3.72 -17.98 0.62
C LEU A 91 -3.92 -19.24 -0.23
N ALA A 92 -2.91 -19.66 -1.00
CA ALA A 92 -2.97 -20.91 -1.75
C ALA A 92 -3.07 -22.14 -0.83
N ILE A 93 -2.34 -22.15 0.30
CA ILE A 93 -2.42 -23.23 1.30
C ILE A 93 -3.83 -23.30 1.90
N ILE A 94 -4.37 -22.15 2.33
CA ILE A 94 -5.72 -22.06 2.91
C ILE A 94 -6.78 -22.50 1.89
N PHE A 95 -6.66 -22.07 0.63
CA PHE A 95 -7.54 -22.48 -0.44
C PHE A 95 -7.55 -24.01 -0.62
N ASN A 96 -6.37 -24.63 -0.69
CA ASN A 96 -6.26 -26.08 -0.87
C ASN A 96 -6.86 -26.85 0.30
N GLN A 97 -6.71 -26.32 1.53
CA GLN A 97 -7.32 -26.93 2.71
C GLN A 97 -8.85 -26.84 2.68
N ILE A 98 -9.41 -25.74 2.18
CA ILE A 98 -10.85 -25.60 1.96
C ILE A 98 -11.32 -26.60 0.90
N ALA A 99 -10.62 -26.72 -0.22
CA ALA A 99 -10.96 -27.66 -1.28
C ALA A 99 -10.93 -29.12 -0.80
N GLU A 100 -9.92 -29.48 0.02
CA GLU A 100 -9.80 -30.80 0.66
C GLU A 100 -10.97 -31.08 1.61
N ASP A 101 -11.28 -30.13 2.51
CA ASP A 101 -12.42 -30.25 3.44
C ASP A 101 -13.75 -30.48 2.70
N LEU A 102 -13.93 -29.80 1.58
CA LEU A 102 -15.11 -29.93 0.71
C LEU A 102 -15.15 -31.31 0.03
N GLU A 103 -14.03 -31.76 -0.55
CA GLU A 103 -13.92 -33.07 -1.19
C GLU A 103 -14.19 -34.21 -0.18
N GLN A 104 -13.57 -34.15 0.99
CA GLN A 104 -13.79 -35.11 2.07
C GLN A 104 -15.24 -35.08 2.55
N SER A 105 -15.80 -33.89 2.79
CA SER A 105 -17.20 -33.77 3.23
C SER A 105 -18.16 -34.35 2.19
N LYS A 106 -17.88 -34.17 0.90
CA LYS A 106 -18.71 -34.75 -0.18
C LYS A 106 -18.60 -36.29 -0.18
N SER A 107 -17.40 -36.83 -0.08
CA SER A 107 -17.15 -38.28 -0.02
C SER A 107 -17.82 -38.92 1.20
N GLU A 108 -17.78 -38.28 2.37
CA GLU A 108 -18.45 -38.74 3.59
C GLU A 108 -19.98 -38.69 3.44
N THR A 109 -20.53 -37.67 2.77
CA THR A 109 -21.98 -37.55 2.53
C THR A 109 -22.55 -38.52 1.49
N GLU A 110 -21.75 -38.97 0.51
CA GLU A 110 -22.13 -40.10 -0.36
C GLU A 110 -22.26 -41.41 0.45
N THR A 111 -21.57 -41.52 1.59
CA THR A 111 -21.67 -42.68 2.49
C THR A 111 -22.73 -42.53 3.59
N THR A 112 -23.17 -41.31 3.94
CA THR A 112 -24.09 -41.03 5.08
C THR A 112 -25.08 -39.88 4.76
N GLY A 113 -26.16 -40.17 4.02
CA GLY A 113 -26.98 -39.17 3.31
C GLY A 113 -27.89 -38.19 4.09
N LYS A 114 -27.50 -37.52 5.19
CA LYS A 114 -28.41 -36.56 5.89
C LYS A 114 -27.83 -35.25 6.50
N SER A 115 -26.54 -34.91 6.38
CA SER A 115 -25.93 -33.76 7.08
C SER A 115 -25.56 -32.53 6.22
N VAL A 116 -25.84 -32.56 4.91
CA VAL A 116 -25.35 -31.61 3.88
C VAL A 116 -25.85 -30.17 4.08
N ASP A 117 -27.15 -29.98 4.28
CA ASP A 117 -27.73 -28.62 4.30
C ASP A 117 -27.24 -27.77 5.47
N ILE A 118 -26.92 -28.37 6.61
CA ILE A 118 -26.57 -27.62 7.82
C ILE A 118 -25.11 -27.15 7.75
N LYS A 119 -24.20 -28.00 7.26
CA LYS A 119 -22.76 -27.71 7.27
C LYS A 119 -22.32 -26.87 6.06
N VAL A 120 -22.89 -27.09 4.88
CA VAL A 120 -22.66 -26.22 3.71
C VAL A 120 -23.19 -24.83 3.99
N LYS A 121 -24.41 -24.70 4.51
CA LYS A 121 -25.01 -23.40 4.85
C LYS A 121 -24.25 -22.68 5.95
N ALA A 122 -23.73 -23.39 6.96
CA ALA A 122 -22.86 -22.81 7.98
C ALA A 122 -21.51 -22.34 7.41
N ARG A 123 -20.89 -23.08 6.47
CA ARG A 123 -19.63 -22.67 5.83
C ARG A 123 -19.83 -21.54 4.81
N THR A 124 -20.94 -21.52 4.08
CA THR A 124 -21.33 -20.41 3.21
C THR A 124 -21.59 -19.15 4.04
N GLN A 125 -22.28 -19.28 5.18
CA GLN A 125 -22.45 -18.18 6.14
C GLN A 125 -21.09 -17.68 6.66
N ALA A 126 -20.17 -18.58 7.03
CA ALA A 126 -18.85 -18.17 7.48
C ALA A 126 -18.06 -17.43 6.38
N LEU A 127 -18.17 -17.87 5.12
CA LEU A 127 -17.54 -17.20 3.99
C LEU A 127 -18.16 -15.81 3.74
N GLU A 128 -19.47 -15.69 3.84
CA GLU A 128 -20.21 -14.44 3.71
C GLU A 128 -19.88 -13.46 4.86
N GLU A 129 -19.70 -13.97 6.08
CA GLU A 129 -19.30 -13.20 7.25
C GLU A 129 -17.86 -12.66 7.09
N ILE A 130 -16.95 -13.45 6.52
CA ILE A 130 -15.59 -13.03 6.19
C ILE A 130 -15.59 -11.96 5.10
N ILE A 131 -16.39 -12.13 4.04
CA ILE A 131 -16.52 -11.14 2.96
C ILE A 131 -17.05 -9.82 3.54
N ASN A 132 -18.12 -9.86 4.35
CA ASN A 132 -18.66 -8.66 5.00
C ASN A 132 -17.65 -7.98 5.94
N ALA A 133 -16.88 -8.77 6.70
CA ALA A 133 -15.83 -8.24 7.57
C ALA A 133 -14.71 -7.54 6.76
N LEU A 134 -14.33 -8.10 5.61
CA LEU A 134 -13.37 -7.50 4.70
C LEU A 134 -13.90 -6.19 4.09
N GLU A 135 -15.16 -6.16 3.66
CA GLU A 135 -15.79 -4.96 3.12
C GLU A 135 -15.87 -3.84 4.17
N GLN A 136 -16.27 -4.15 5.40
CA GLN A 136 -16.27 -3.17 6.49
C GLN A 136 -14.88 -2.62 6.78
N LYS A 137 -13.86 -3.48 6.74
CA LYS A 137 -12.47 -3.07 6.95
C LYS A 137 -11.98 -2.15 5.85
N ILE A 138 -12.34 -2.44 4.59
CA ILE A 138 -12.05 -1.57 3.45
C ILE A 138 -12.78 -0.24 3.62
N LYS A 139 -14.08 -0.25 3.90
CA LYS A 139 -14.90 0.96 4.09
C LYS A 139 -14.36 1.86 5.19
N ASN A 140 -14.01 1.29 6.35
CA ASN A 140 -13.42 2.05 7.46
C ASN A 140 -12.08 2.66 7.07
N ARG A 141 -11.20 1.91 6.39
CA ARG A 141 -9.94 2.46 5.88
C ARG A 141 -10.16 3.57 4.85
N THR A 142 -11.15 3.43 3.96
CA THR A 142 -11.50 4.48 3.00
C THR A 142 -12.01 5.74 3.70
N LEU A 143 -12.87 5.61 4.71
CA LEU A 143 -13.38 6.72 5.52
C LEU A 143 -12.29 7.42 6.32
N GLU A 144 -11.35 6.66 6.87
CA GLU A 144 -10.17 7.19 7.57
C GLU A 144 -9.27 7.97 6.59
N LEU A 145 -9.01 7.40 5.41
CA LEU A 145 -8.26 8.07 4.35
C LEU A 145 -8.95 9.35 3.86
N GLN A 146 -10.28 9.34 3.72
CA GLN A 146 -11.05 10.55 3.39
C GLN A 146 -10.98 11.61 4.48
N ARG A 147 -11.15 11.23 5.75
CA ARG A 147 -11.00 12.18 6.87
C ARG A 147 -9.61 12.81 6.92
N VAL A 148 -8.57 11.98 6.77
CA VAL A 148 -7.19 12.46 6.73
C VAL A 148 -6.98 13.37 5.51
N SER A 149 -7.55 13.04 4.35
CA SER A 149 -7.49 13.90 3.16
C SER A 149 -8.19 15.25 3.37
N ASP A 150 -9.40 15.25 3.96
CA ASP A 150 -10.18 16.46 4.24
C ASP A 150 -9.50 17.35 5.29
N GLU A 151 -8.88 16.73 6.30
CA GLU A 151 -8.11 17.43 7.33
C GLU A 151 -6.85 18.05 6.74
N LEU A 152 -6.13 17.33 5.86
CA LEU A 152 -5.01 17.87 5.10
C LEU A 152 -5.44 19.03 4.17
N GLU A 153 -6.59 18.95 3.53
CA GLU A 153 -7.12 20.05 2.70
C GLU A 153 -7.52 21.28 3.52
N LYS A 154 -8.14 21.10 4.69
CA LYS A 154 -8.43 22.20 5.61
C LYS A 154 -7.16 22.85 6.12
N PHE A 155 -6.14 22.06 6.44
CA PHE A 155 -4.82 22.55 6.83
C PHE A 155 -4.16 23.35 5.69
N ARG A 156 -4.27 22.86 4.45
CA ARG A 156 -3.76 23.52 3.24
C ARG A 156 -4.50 24.82 2.90
N ARG A 157 -5.80 24.94 3.25
CA ARG A 157 -6.61 26.16 3.10
C ARG A 157 -6.31 27.24 4.17
N HIS A 158 -5.59 26.91 5.24
CA HIS A 158 -5.10 27.86 6.24
C HIS A 158 -3.57 28.06 6.21
N PRO A 159 -2.97 28.60 5.13
CA PRO A 159 -1.52 28.82 5.07
C PRO A 159 -1.03 29.96 6.00
N LYS A 160 -1.91 30.83 6.50
CA LYS A 160 -1.51 32.11 7.10
C LYS A 160 -1.14 32.10 8.59
N LEU A 161 -1.30 30.99 9.31
CA LEU A 161 -1.14 31.02 10.79
C LEU A 161 0.22 30.53 11.29
N LYS A 162 1.01 29.80 10.49
CA LYS A 162 2.39 29.43 10.87
C LYS A 162 3.45 30.42 10.37
N GLU A 163 3.21 31.16 9.29
CA GLU A 163 4.14 32.23 8.89
C GLU A 163 4.16 33.37 9.93
N SER A 164 3.00 33.75 10.49
CA SER A 164 2.95 34.76 11.55
C SER A 164 3.59 34.31 12.87
N GLU A 165 3.55 33.01 13.18
CA GLU A 165 4.12 32.47 14.43
C GLU A 165 5.63 32.19 14.31
N VAL A 166 6.09 31.80 13.11
CA VAL A 166 7.53 31.59 12.81
C VAL A 166 8.28 32.92 12.66
N ILE A 167 7.61 33.99 12.18
CA ILE A 167 8.21 35.33 12.11
C ILE A 167 8.38 35.94 13.51
N MET A 168 7.49 35.66 14.47
CA MET A 168 7.65 36.14 15.85
C MET A 168 8.71 35.38 16.65
N THR A 169 8.95 34.09 16.35
CA THR A 169 9.94 33.28 17.08
C THR A 169 11.38 33.40 16.54
N LYS A 170 11.59 34.02 15.37
CA LYS A 170 12.94 34.24 14.81
C LYS A 170 13.52 35.63 15.04
N LYS A 171 12.81 36.56 15.70
CA LYS A 171 13.40 37.83 16.16
C LYS A 171 14.20 37.58 17.45
N ASN A 172 15.43 37.11 17.26
CA ASN A 172 16.44 36.89 18.29
C ASN A 172 16.72 38.22 19.06
N PRO A 173 16.88 38.22 20.40
CA PRO A 173 17.04 39.40 21.24
C PRO A 173 18.42 40.08 21.16
N LYS A 174 18.98 40.25 19.96
CA LYS A 174 20.25 40.98 19.77
C LYS A 174 20.09 42.46 19.39
N ASP A 175 18.87 42.92 19.12
CA ASP A 175 18.62 44.35 18.87
C ASP A 175 18.39 45.17 20.16
N SER A 176 18.24 44.54 21.34
CA SER A 176 18.00 45.26 22.59
C SER A 176 19.27 45.58 23.40
N LYS A 177 20.47 45.42 22.83
CA LYS A 177 21.75 45.72 23.52
C LYS A 177 22.57 46.83 22.86
N LYS A 178 21.97 47.61 21.96
CA LYS A 178 22.63 48.79 21.35
C LYS A 178 22.05 50.14 21.77
N GLU A 179 20.99 50.16 22.57
CA GLU A 179 20.33 51.40 23.01
C GLU A 179 20.52 51.68 24.51
N SER A 180 21.48 51.02 25.17
CA SER A 180 21.84 51.26 26.57
C SER A 180 23.06 52.18 26.76
N ILE A 181 23.54 52.89 25.74
CA ILE A 181 24.82 53.64 25.87
C ILE A 181 24.73 55.13 25.47
N GLU A 182 23.63 55.64 24.93
CA GLU A 182 23.60 57.03 24.39
C GLU A 182 22.74 58.02 25.17
N SER A 183 22.50 57.80 26.48
CA SER A 183 21.82 58.78 27.33
C SER A 183 22.48 59.03 28.70
N GLU A 184 23.77 58.69 28.86
CA GLU A 184 24.53 58.98 30.10
C GLU A 184 25.88 59.68 29.84
N VAL A 185 25.98 60.49 28.76
CA VAL A 185 27.05 61.48 28.57
C VAL A 185 26.45 62.71 27.88
N GLU A 186 26.76 63.90 28.41
CA GLU A 186 26.24 65.28 28.11
C GLU A 186 24.93 65.63 28.83
N GLU A 187 24.85 66.52 29.82
CA GLU A 187 25.62 67.70 30.30
C GLU A 187 25.40 67.79 31.83
N VAL A 188 26.40 67.94 32.71
CA VAL A 188 27.16 69.18 33.07
C VAL A 188 26.28 70.41 33.30
#